data_AF-A0AAN8IIR5-F1
#
_entry.id   AF-A0AAN8IIR5-F1
#
_cell.length_a   1.000
_cell.length_b   1.000
_cell.length_c   1.000
_cell.angle_alpha   90.00
_cell.angle_beta   90.00
_cell.angle_gamma   90.00
#
_symmetry.space_group_name_H-M   'P 1'
#
loop_
_entity.id
_entity.type
_entity.pdbx_description
1 polymer ?
#
loop_
_entity_poly.entity_id
_entity_poly.type
_entity_poly.pdbx_seq_one_letter_code
_entity_poly.pdbx_strand_id
1 'polypeptide(L)'
;MPILLQTIAECLLAFFYIFLIIVIVTSKAKVFRNSFFSMFVATGTADVISILSLSFLRLNRELYLGEEYKLVVLVALVSTGTAYIAHMIGNMVIALNRYSAICFAHQYDKTARCIYVAFGMVYAFVSICINLRMFFEWRKMSQSNIGSERKLREKVIELLFLIAFETTT
;
A
#
# COMPACT_ATOMS: atom_id res chain seq x y z
N MET A 1 13.79 3.90 -21.86
CA MET A 1 13.42 2.49 -22.11
C MET A 1 13.20 1.65 -20.84
N PRO A 2 14.00 1.71 -19.76
CA PRO A 2 13.80 0.82 -18.60
C PRO A 2 12.48 1.07 -17.83
N ILE A 3 12.03 2.33 -17.76
CA ILE A 3 10.83 2.73 -16.99
C ILE A 3 9.52 2.15 -17.57
N LEU A 4 9.41 2.09 -18.91
CA LEU A 4 8.22 1.55 -19.57
C LEU A 4 8.09 0.04 -19.31
N LEU A 5 9.20 -0.70 -19.46
CA LEU A 5 9.22 -2.14 -19.20
C LEU A 5 8.91 -2.44 -17.73
N GLN A 6 9.47 -1.66 -16.81
CA GLN A 6 9.17 -1.76 -15.38
C GLN A 6 7.68 -1.55 -15.11
N THR A 7 7.08 -0.50 -15.67
CA THR A 7 5.65 -0.19 -15.47
C THR A 7 4.76 -1.29 -16.05
N ILE A 8 5.09 -1.84 -17.22
CA ILE A 8 4.37 -2.98 -17.80
C ILE A 8 4.47 -4.20 -16.89
N ALA A 9 5.66 -4.52 -16.36
CA ALA A 9 5.85 -5.63 -15.44
C ALA A 9 5.06 -5.46 -14.14
N GLU A 10 5.05 -4.25 -13.57
CA GLU A 10 4.26 -3.91 -12.38
C GLU A 10 2.75 -4.03 -12.65
N CYS A 11 2.25 -3.55 -13.80
CA CYS A 11 0.85 -3.70 -14.17
C CYS A 11 0.45 -5.18 -14.36
N LEU A 12 1.32 -5.99 -14.98
CA LEU A 12 1.10 -7.44 -15.08
C LEU A 12 1.08 -8.10 -13.71
N LEU A 13 2.00 -7.73 -12.81
CA LEU A 13 2.04 -8.24 -11.45
C LEU A 13 0.75 -7.89 -10.69
N ALA A 14 0.28 -6.64 -10.79
CA ALA A 14 -0.98 -6.21 -10.19
C ALA A 14 -2.17 -7.02 -10.73
N PHE A 15 -2.21 -7.28 -12.04
CA PHE A 15 -3.25 -8.11 -12.65
C PHE A 15 -3.25 -9.55 -12.07
N PHE A 16 -2.09 -10.19 -11.98
CA PHE A 16 -1.97 -11.52 -11.37
C PHE A 16 -2.36 -11.52 -9.89
N TYR A 17 -1.98 -10.48 -9.13
CA TYR A 17 -2.36 -10.33 -7.74
C TYR A 17 -3.87 -10.20 -7.56
N ILE A 18 -4.52 -9.36 -8.37
CA ILE A 18 -5.98 -9.20 -8.37
C ILE A 18 -6.65 -10.55 -8.64
N PHE A 19 -6.18 -11.29 -9.65
CA PHE A 19 -6.69 -12.61 -9.97
C PHE A 19 -6.56 -13.58 -8.78
N LEU A 20 -5.38 -13.66 -8.14
CA LEU A 20 -5.16 -14.50 -6.97
C LEU A 20 -6.06 -14.12 -5.80
N ILE A 21 -6.22 -12.83 -5.52
CA ILE A 21 -7.11 -12.33 -4.47
C ILE A 21 -8.56 -12.76 -4.74
N ILE A 22 -9.03 -12.60 -5.98
CA ILE A 22 -10.38 -13.03 -6.38
C ILE A 22 -10.54 -14.53 -6.16
N VAL A 23 -9.58 -15.36 -6.59
CA VAL A 23 -9.62 -16.81 -6.40
C VAL A 23 -9.69 -17.18 -4.93
N ILE A 24 -8.86 -16.55 -4.08
CA ILE A 24 -8.82 -16.85 -2.64
C ILE A 24 -10.14 -16.44 -1.97
N VAL A 25 -10.67 -15.26 -2.27
CA VAL A 25 -11.91 -14.73 -1.68
C VAL A 25 -13.16 -15.50 -2.14
N THR A 26 -13.18 -15.94 -3.41
CA THR A 26 -14.32 -16.68 -3.97
C THR A 26 -14.30 -18.17 -3.65
N SER A 27 -13.15 -18.72 -3.26
CA SER A 27 -13.02 -20.14 -2.97
C SER A 27 -13.74 -20.55 -1.68
N LYS A 28 -14.47 -21.67 -1.75
CA LYS A 28 -15.18 -22.26 -0.59
C LYS A 28 -14.32 -23.24 0.21
N ALA A 29 -13.07 -23.50 -0.19
CA ALA A 29 -12.23 -24.47 0.50
C ALA A 29 -11.87 -23.98 1.91
N LYS A 30 -11.99 -24.86 2.91
CA LYS A 30 -11.68 -24.53 4.32
C LYS A 30 -10.26 -24.00 4.52
N VAL A 31 -9.32 -24.42 3.67
CA VAL A 31 -7.91 -24.00 3.71
C VAL A 31 -7.77 -22.48 3.51
N PHE A 32 -8.58 -21.87 2.64
CA PHE A 32 -8.53 -20.42 2.36
C PHE A 32 -9.19 -19.56 3.44
N ARG A 33 -9.92 -20.17 4.38
CA ARG A 33 -10.48 -19.46 5.55
C ARG A 33 -9.48 -19.30 6.71
N ASN A 34 -8.23 -19.75 6.52
CA ASN A 34 -7.21 -19.63 7.55
C ASN A 34 -6.72 -18.17 7.68
N SER A 35 -6.27 -17.78 8.88
CA SER A 35 -5.77 -16.43 9.18
C SER A 35 -4.66 -15.99 8.22
N PHE A 36 -3.81 -16.94 7.80
CA PHE A 36 -2.78 -16.69 6.79
C PHE A 36 -3.33 -16.11 5.48
N PHE A 37 -4.39 -16.71 4.91
CA PHE A 37 -4.96 -16.25 3.65
C PHE A 37 -5.70 -14.93 3.80
N SER A 38 -6.34 -14.69 4.95
CA SER A 38 -6.94 -13.38 5.25
C SER A 38 -5.88 -12.27 5.29
N MET A 39 -4.72 -12.53 5.89
CA MET A 39 -3.60 -11.58 5.93
C MET A 39 -2.97 -11.41 4.55
N PHE A 40 -2.81 -12.49 3.79
CA PHE A 40 -2.30 -12.44 2.42
C PHE A 40 -3.22 -11.62 1.50
N VAL A 41 -4.53 -11.76 1.62
CA VAL A 41 -5.50 -10.95 0.87
C VAL A 41 -5.38 -9.48 1.25
N ALA A 42 -5.37 -9.15 2.55
CA ALA A 42 -5.29 -7.77 2.99
C ALA A 42 -3.98 -7.07 2.54
N THR A 43 -2.84 -7.75 2.69
CA THR A 43 -1.55 -7.25 2.22
C THR A 43 -1.48 -7.14 0.71
N GLY A 44 -1.93 -8.17 -0.02
CA GLY A 44 -2.01 -8.14 -1.48
C GLY A 44 -2.91 -7.01 -2.01
N THR A 45 -4.01 -6.68 -1.33
CA THR A 45 -4.83 -5.53 -1.72
C THR A 45 -4.11 -4.20 -1.54
N ALA A 46 -3.32 -4.04 -0.47
CA ALA A 46 -2.51 -2.85 -0.27
C ALA A 46 -1.44 -2.72 -1.37
N ASP A 47 -0.82 -3.83 -1.77
CA ASP A 47 0.20 -3.84 -2.84
C ASP A 47 -0.38 -3.43 -4.18
N VAL A 48 -1.56 -3.94 -4.53
CA VAL A 48 -2.27 -3.53 -5.75
C VAL A 48 -2.56 -2.04 -5.75
N ILE A 49 -3.06 -1.48 -4.63
CA ILE A 49 -3.29 -0.04 -4.49
C ILE A 49 -1.97 0.72 -4.66
N SER A 50 -0.88 0.25 -4.06
CA SER A 50 0.44 0.86 -4.20
C SER A 50 0.90 0.92 -5.65
N ILE A 51 0.80 -0.20 -6.38
CA ILE A 51 1.22 -0.30 -7.78
C ILE A 51 0.38 0.63 -8.65
N LEU A 52 -0.93 0.68 -8.47
CA LEU A 52 -1.82 1.56 -9.23
C LEU A 52 -1.51 3.03 -8.96
N SER A 53 -1.34 3.41 -7.69
CA SER A 53 -1.01 4.78 -7.31
C SER A 53 0.36 5.21 -7.83
N LEU A 54 1.37 4.33 -7.78
CA LEU A 54 2.71 4.61 -8.31
C LEU A 54 2.69 4.73 -9.83
N SER A 55 1.96 3.85 -10.52
CA SER A 55 1.76 3.91 -11.97
C SER A 55 1.09 5.22 -12.38
N PHE A 56 0.07 5.66 -11.64
CA PHE A 56 -0.58 6.94 -11.84
C PHE A 56 0.37 8.13 -11.63
N LEU A 57 1.18 8.11 -10.56
CA LEU A 57 2.16 9.18 -10.29
C LEU A 57 3.22 9.28 -11.39
N ARG A 58 3.69 8.15 -11.92
CA ARG A 58 4.61 8.11 -13.07
C ARG A 58 3.95 8.68 -14.32
N LEU A 59 2.72 8.26 -14.62
CA LEU A 59 1.96 8.78 -15.76
C LEU A 59 1.73 10.29 -15.65
N ASN A 60 1.36 10.78 -14.46
CA ASN A 60 1.18 12.19 -14.20
C ASN A 60 2.48 12.99 -14.40
N ARG A 61 3.64 12.41 -14.03
CA ARG A 61 4.95 13.03 -14.23
C ARG A 61 5.32 13.13 -15.72
N GLU A 62 4.97 12.13 -16.53
CA GLU A 62 5.29 12.12 -17.96
C GLU A 62 4.32 12.98 -18.79
N LEU A 63 3.02 12.92 -18.48
CA LEU A 63 1.98 13.61 -19.24
C LEU A 63 1.71 15.05 -18.77
N TYR A 64 2.28 15.46 -17.64
CA TYR A 64 2.03 16.77 -17.02
C TYR A 64 0.53 17.07 -16.91
N LEU A 65 -0.24 16.16 -16.28
CA LEU A 65 -1.68 16.36 -16.15
C LEU A 65 -1.96 17.68 -15.42
N GLY A 66 -2.98 18.40 -15.91
CA GLY A 66 -3.30 19.75 -15.46
C GLY A 66 -3.71 19.84 -13.98
N GLU A 67 -3.91 21.07 -13.51
CA GLU A 67 -4.22 21.33 -12.09
C GLU A 67 -5.46 20.59 -11.56
N GLU A 68 -6.38 20.23 -12.45
CA GLU A 68 -7.60 19.47 -12.16
C GLU A 68 -7.30 18.12 -11.47
N TYR A 69 -6.12 17.54 -11.71
CA TYR A 69 -5.71 16.25 -11.14
C TYR A 69 -4.92 16.38 -9.82
N LYS A 70 -4.71 17.59 -9.29
CA LYS A 70 -3.94 17.83 -8.05
C LYS A 70 -4.44 16.97 -6.87
N LEU A 71 -5.76 16.82 -6.73
CA LEU A 71 -6.35 16.00 -5.68
C LEU A 71 -6.06 14.51 -5.87
N VAL A 72 -6.15 14.01 -7.12
CA VAL A 72 -5.87 12.61 -7.45
C VAL A 72 -4.40 12.29 -7.21
N VAL A 73 -3.49 13.21 -7.58
CA VAL A 73 -2.05 13.09 -7.32
C VAL A 73 -1.75 13.05 -5.82
N LEU A 74 -2.42 13.89 -5.02
CA LEU A 74 -2.26 13.85 -3.56
C LEU A 74 -2.72 12.50 -2.99
N VAL A 75 -3.89 12.01 -3.40
CA VAL A 75 -4.42 10.72 -2.96
C VAL A 75 -3.48 9.58 -3.37
N ALA A 76 -2.96 9.61 -4.59
CA ALA A 76 -1.98 8.64 -5.06
C ALA A 76 -0.68 8.69 -4.24
N LEU A 77 -0.17 9.88 -3.91
CA LEU A 77 1.04 10.05 -3.10
C LEU A 77 0.86 9.57 -1.65
N VAL A 78 -0.29 9.86 -1.04
CA VAL A 78 -0.56 9.39 0.31
C VAL A 78 -0.74 7.87 0.30
N SER A 79 -1.51 7.34 -0.65
CA SER A 79 -1.80 5.90 -0.72
C SER A 79 -0.56 5.03 -0.94
N THR A 80 0.43 5.47 -1.73
CA THR A 80 1.70 4.72 -1.88
C THR A 80 2.45 4.60 -0.57
N GLY A 81 2.65 5.70 0.15
CA GLY A 81 3.36 5.68 1.43
C GLY A 81 2.65 4.82 2.47
N THR A 82 1.33 4.73 2.40
CA THR A 82 0.53 4.00 3.37
C THR A 82 0.43 2.53 3.06
N ALA A 83 0.37 2.21 1.76
CA ALA A 83 0.48 0.84 1.29
C ALA A 83 1.85 0.26 1.63
N TYR A 84 2.93 1.04 1.53
CA TYR A 84 4.26 0.61 1.96
C TYR A 84 4.30 0.23 3.45
N ILE A 85 3.79 1.08 4.34
CA ILE A 85 3.72 0.77 5.78
C ILE A 85 2.85 -0.47 6.04
N ALA A 86 1.68 -0.54 5.38
CA ALA A 86 0.79 -1.69 5.50
C ALA A 86 1.45 -2.99 5.01
N HIS A 87 2.23 -2.93 3.93
CA HIS A 87 2.97 -4.07 3.39
C HIS A 87 4.06 -4.53 4.36
N MET A 88 4.88 -3.60 4.89
CA MET A 88 5.93 -3.92 5.87
C MET A 88 5.36 -4.59 7.12
N ILE A 89 4.33 -3.99 7.72
CA ILE A 89 3.70 -4.58 8.91
C ILE A 89 3.00 -5.89 8.56
N GLY A 90 2.32 -5.95 7.42
CA GLY A 90 1.68 -7.14 6.92
C GLY A 90 2.62 -8.33 6.78
N ASN A 91 3.77 -8.12 6.14
CA ASN A 91 4.82 -9.15 5.99
C ASN A 91 5.37 -9.60 7.33
N MET A 92 5.61 -8.66 8.26
CA MET A 92 6.04 -8.98 9.62
C MET A 92 5.01 -9.87 10.33
N VAL A 93 3.72 -9.53 10.24
CA VAL A 93 2.64 -10.30 10.89
C VAL A 93 2.48 -11.67 10.23
N ILE A 94 2.59 -11.78 8.90
CA ILE A 94 2.58 -13.07 8.18
C ILE A 94 3.75 -13.95 8.65
N ALA A 95 4.95 -13.39 8.80
CA ALA A 95 6.11 -14.10 9.30
C ALA A 95 5.90 -14.59 10.73
N LEU A 96 5.39 -13.73 11.63
CA LEU A 96 5.05 -14.09 13.01
C LEU A 96 3.97 -15.17 13.09
N ASN A 97 2.97 -15.12 12.21
CA ASN A 97 1.92 -16.13 12.13
C ASN A 97 2.49 -17.49 11.69
N ARG A 98 3.36 -17.53 10.69
CA ARG A 98 4.02 -18.76 10.25
C ARG A 98 4.96 -19.31 11.32
N TYR A 99 5.74 -18.43 11.96
CA TYR A 99 6.61 -18.81 13.06
C TYR A 99 5.81 -19.42 14.22
N SER A 100 4.71 -18.78 14.59
CA SER A 100 3.83 -19.26 15.67
C SER A 100 3.17 -20.60 15.32
N ALA A 101 2.81 -20.82 14.06
CA ALA A 101 2.25 -22.09 13.59
C ALA A 101 3.24 -23.25 13.74
N ILE A 102 4.53 -22.99 13.52
CA ILE A 102 5.58 -24.00 13.60
C ILE A 102 6.00 -24.24 15.06
N CYS A 103 6.30 -23.18 15.81
CA CYS A 103 6.85 -23.29 17.16
C CYS A 103 5.81 -23.55 18.25
N PHE A 104 4.56 -23.11 18.04
CA PHE A 104 3.49 -23.18 19.05
C PHE A 104 2.24 -23.90 18.51
N ALA A 105 2.43 -24.99 17.76
CA ALA A 105 1.34 -25.76 17.15
C ALA A 105 0.22 -26.13 18.14
N HIS A 106 0.56 -26.47 19.39
CA HIS A 106 -0.42 -26.86 20.42
C HIS A 106 -1.30 -25.71 20.93
N GLN A 107 -0.87 -24.44 20.77
CA GLN A 107 -1.60 -23.25 21.23
C GLN A 107 -2.02 -22.33 20.07
N TYR A 108 -1.89 -22.80 18.83
CA TYR A 108 -2.03 -21.98 17.63
C TYR A 108 -3.37 -21.25 17.55
N ASP A 109 -4.48 -21.89 17.95
CA ASP A 109 -5.81 -21.27 17.88
C ASP A 109 -5.95 -20.00 18.74
N LYS A 110 -5.27 -19.94 19.89
CA LYS A 110 -5.26 -18.74 20.74
C LYS A 110 -4.37 -17.65 20.14
N THR A 111 -3.20 -18.05 19.62
CA THR A 111 -2.24 -17.14 18.99
C THR A 111 -2.79 -16.52 17.71
N ALA A 112 -3.49 -17.30 16.89
CA ALA A 112 -4.10 -16.83 15.65
C ALA A 112 -5.16 -15.74 15.87
N ARG A 113 -5.95 -15.83 16.96
CA ARG A 113 -6.91 -14.77 17.35
C ARG A 113 -6.20 -13.50 17.80
N CYS A 114 -5.14 -13.63 18.61
CA CYS A 114 -4.34 -12.49 19.05
C CYS A 114 -3.71 -11.75 17.86
N ILE A 115 -3.18 -12.51 16.90
CA ILE A 115 -2.62 -11.98 15.65
C ILE A 115 -3.67 -11.23 14.84
N TYR A 116 -4.89 -11.76 14.74
CA TYR A 116 -5.99 -11.09 14.03
C TYR A 116 -6.38 -9.76 14.68
N VAL A 117 -6.46 -9.73 16.01
CA VAL A 117 -6.76 -8.49 16.76
C VAL A 117 -5.62 -7.48 16.61
N ALA A 118 -4.36 -7.92 16.72
CA ALA A 118 -3.19 -7.07 16.49
C ALA A 118 -3.19 -6.48 15.07
N PHE A 119 -3.52 -7.29 14.07
CA PHE A 119 -3.66 -6.84 12.68
C PHE A 119 -4.75 -5.78 12.51
N GLY A 120 -5.92 -5.99 13.12
CA GLY A 120 -7.01 -5.01 13.13
C GLY A 120 -6.60 -3.68 13.78
N MET A 121 -5.88 -3.73 14.91
CA MET A 121 -5.38 -2.53 15.60
C MET A 121 -4.36 -1.76 14.76
N VAL A 122 -3.43 -2.46 14.10
CA VAL A 122 -2.49 -1.83 13.17
C VAL A 122 -3.23 -1.13 12.04
N TYR A 123 -4.20 -1.80 11.42
CA TYR A 123 -4.95 -1.21 10.30
C TYR A 123 -5.74 0.01 10.74
N ALA A 124 -6.37 -0.03 11.92
CA ALA A 124 -7.06 1.11 12.49
C ALA A 124 -6.10 2.28 12.75
N PHE A 125 -4.93 2.01 13.34
CA PHE A 125 -3.91 3.03 13.60
C PHE A 125 -3.40 3.66 12.31
N VAL A 126 -3.02 2.84 11.33
CA VAL A 126 -2.58 3.30 10.00
C VAL A 126 -3.68 4.15 9.37
N SER A 127 -4.93 3.69 9.35
CA SER A 127 -6.06 4.45 8.81
C SER A 127 -6.22 5.83 9.47
N ILE A 128 -6.10 5.92 10.79
CA ILE A 128 -6.16 7.20 11.51
C ILE A 128 -5.00 8.12 11.07
N CYS A 129 -3.77 7.59 11.03
CA CYS A 129 -2.60 8.35 10.58
C CYS A 129 -2.76 8.88 9.13
N ILE A 130 -3.36 8.08 8.24
CA ILE A 130 -3.67 8.47 6.86
C ILE A 130 -4.64 9.64 6.83
N ASN A 131 -5.78 9.48 7.51
CA ASN A 131 -6.84 10.49 7.53
C ASN A 131 -6.32 11.81 8.10
N LEU A 132 -5.50 11.76 9.16
CA LEU A 132 -4.84 12.93 9.71
C LEU A 132 -3.88 13.57 8.71
N ARG A 133 -2.99 12.79 8.08
CA ARG A 133 -2.02 13.32 7.11
C ARG A 133 -2.71 13.95 5.90
N MET A 134 -3.73 13.30 5.34
CA MET A 134 -4.58 13.83 4.27
C MET A 134 -5.22 15.15 4.67
N PHE A 135 -5.80 15.21 5.88
CA PHE A 135 -6.41 16.42 6.40
C PHE A 135 -5.42 17.58 6.54
N PHE A 136 -4.21 17.32 7.05
CA PHE A 136 -3.16 18.33 7.19
C PHE A 136 -2.63 18.83 5.84
N GLU A 137 -2.36 17.94 4.89
CA GLU A 137 -1.88 18.35 3.56
C GLU A 137 -2.97 19.08 2.77
N TRP A 138 -4.24 18.64 2.87
CA TRP A 138 -5.36 19.36 2.29
C TRP A 138 -5.52 20.78 2.88
N ARG A 139 -5.45 20.91 4.22
CA ARG A 139 -5.43 22.22 4.91
C ARG A 139 -4.30 23.11 4.40
N LYS A 140 -3.10 22.55 4.23
CA LYS A 140 -1.93 23.28 3.76
C LYS A 140 -2.09 23.76 2.31
N MET A 141 -2.65 22.92 1.43
CA MET A 141 -2.94 23.32 0.04
C MET A 141 -4.03 24.40 -0.03
N SER A 142 -5.08 24.29 0.79
CA SER A 142 -6.12 25.30 0.93
C SER A 142 -5.55 26.67 1.35
N GLN A 143 -4.56 26.68 2.24
CA GLN A 143 -3.90 27.92 2.69
C GLN A 143 -2.85 28.49 1.71
N SER A 144 -2.31 27.67 0.80
CA SER A 144 -1.14 28.04 -0.01
C SER A 144 -1.47 28.56 -1.41
N ASN A 145 -2.71 28.95 -1.69
CA ASN A 145 -3.22 29.36 -3.00
C ASN A 145 -2.61 30.67 -3.59
N ILE A 146 -1.44 31.11 -3.11
CA ILE A 146 -0.68 32.27 -3.64
C ILE A 146 0.80 31.91 -3.98
N GLY A 147 1.28 30.67 -3.74
CA GLY A 147 2.69 30.34 -4.09
C GLY A 147 3.17 28.88 -3.99
N SER A 148 2.28 27.88 -3.97
CA SER A 148 2.62 26.49 -3.55
C SER A 148 3.26 25.58 -4.61
N GLU A 149 3.22 25.95 -5.89
CA GLU A 149 3.57 25.06 -7.01
C GLU A 149 5.01 24.54 -7.01
N ARG A 150 5.98 25.31 -6.47
CA ARG A 150 7.38 24.86 -6.37
C ARG A 150 7.61 23.89 -5.21
N LYS A 151 6.96 24.12 -4.07
CA LYS A 151 7.17 23.33 -2.85
C LYS A 151 6.56 21.93 -2.94
N LEU A 152 5.44 21.77 -3.65
CA LEU A 152 4.86 20.45 -3.89
C LEU A 152 5.74 19.62 -4.84
N ARG A 153 6.32 20.25 -5.86
CA ARG A 153 7.28 19.63 -6.79
C ARG A 153 8.52 19.08 -6.07
N GLU A 154 9.12 19.88 -5.18
CA GLU A 154 10.30 19.45 -4.40
C GLU A 154 9.99 18.24 -3.52
N LYS A 155 8.86 18.25 -2.80
CA LYS A 155 8.47 17.13 -1.94
C LYS A 155 8.13 15.86 -2.69
N VAL A 156 7.51 15.97 -3.87
CA VAL A 156 7.23 14.80 -4.73
C VAL A 156 8.54 14.21 -5.26
N ILE A 157 9.51 15.05 -5.62
CA ILE A 157 10.83 14.59 -6.06
C ILE A 157 11.58 13.89 -4.93
N GLU A 158 11.58 14.45 -3.70
CA GLU A 158 12.21 13.80 -2.54
C GLU A 158 11.59 12.44 -2.20
N LEU A 159 10.24 12.34 -2.21
CA LEU A 159 9.56 11.08 -1.95
C LEU A 159 9.82 10.04 -3.06
N LEU A 160 9.83 10.46 -4.32
CA LEU A 160 10.16 9.58 -5.44
C LEU A 160 11.62 9.13 -5.39
N PHE A 161 12.55 9.98 -4.93
CA PHE A 161 13.95 9.58 -4.73
C PHE A 161 14.11 8.56 -3.62
N LEU A 162 13.41 8.73 -2.49
CA LEU A 162 13.43 7.76 -1.40
C LEU A 162 12.86 6.40 -1.85
N ILE A 163 11.76 6.39 -2.60
CA ILE A 163 11.16 5.16 -3.12
C ILE A 163 12.00 4.52 -4.24
N ALA A 164 12.61 5.33 -5.11
CA ALA A 164 13.45 4.82 -6.20
C ALA A 164 14.76 4.21 -5.69
N PHE A 165 15.39 4.81 -4.67
CA PHE A 165 16.63 4.30 -4.08
C PHE A 165 16.44 2.89 -3.49
N GLU A 166 15.28 2.63 -2.90
CA GLU A 166 14.93 1.36 -2.23
C GLU A 166 14.53 0.24 -3.21
N THR A 167 14.19 0.56 -4.47
CA THR A 167 13.88 -0.44 -5.51
C THR A 167 15.10 -0.89 -6.32
N THR A 168 16.26 -0.29 -6.10
CA THR A 168 17.54 -0.63 -6.74
C THR A 168 18.52 -1.42 -5.87
N THR A 169 18.18 -1.69 -4.61
CA THR A 169 18.92 -2.58 -3.69
C THR A 169 18.19 -3.90 -3.51
#